data_AF-A0A522MXL6-F1
#
_entry.id   AF-A0A522MXL6-F1
#
_cell.length_a   1.000
_cell.length_b   1.000
_cell.length_c   1.000
_cell.angle_alpha   90.00
_cell.angle_beta   90.00
_cell.angle_gamma   90.00
#
_symmetry.space_group_name_H-M   'P 1'
#
loop_
_entity.id
_entity.type
_entity.pdbx_description
1 polymer ?
#
loop_
_entity_poly.entity_id
_entity_poly.type
_entity_poly.pdbx_seq_one_letter_code
_entity_poly.pdbx_strand_id
1 'polypeptide(L)'
;MPRAERTTAPGAATTVARAGRLVRRDRLAREAEEIRLAPAAMRSSASRGRVRSEEPDPFRTAFERDRDRILHSKAFRRLKHKTQVFLDPEGDHFVTRLTHTLQVMQIARSLAAALSLNEPLAEAIALGHDVGHSPFGHTGEEALSPYFEEGWHHA
;
A
#
# COMPACT_ATOMS: atom_id res chain seq x y z
N MET A 1 32.46 -36.72 54.92
CA MET A 1 33.32 -36.86 53.71
C MET A 1 32.96 -38.17 53.03
N PRO A 2 32.84 -38.23 51.69
CA PRO A 2 32.30 -37.19 50.80
C PRO A 2 30.75 -37.23 50.96
N ARG A 3 29.85 -37.28 49.95
CA ARG A 3 29.62 -36.37 48.80
C ARG A 3 28.10 -36.07 48.73
N ALA A 4 27.70 -35.09 47.93
CA ALA A 4 26.38 -35.05 47.28
C ALA A 4 26.63 -34.83 45.78
N GLU A 5 26.03 -35.66 44.91
CA GLU A 5 26.14 -35.46 43.46
C GLU A 5 24.89 -34.78 42.91
N ARG A 6 25.15 -33.78 42.08
CA ARG A 6 24.22 -32.72 41.73
C ARG A 6 23.95 -32.81 40.23
N THR A 7 22.68 -32.59 39.90
CA THR A 7 22.25 -31.88 38.68
C THR A 7 22.32 -32.62 37.33
N THR A 8 21.14 -32.65 36.72
CA THR A 8 20.80 -32.98 35.34
C THR A 8 21.52 -32.16 34.28
N ALA A 9 21.81 -32.77 33.13
CA ALA A 9 21.78 -32.09 31.84
C ALA A 9 21.29 -33.08 30.76
N PRO A 10 20.04 -32.96 30.28
CA PRO A 10 19.57 -33.77 29.15
C PRO A 10 20.07 -33.19 27.82
N GLY A 11 20.31 -34.08 26.85
CA GLY A 11 20.28 -33.80 25.41
C GLY A 11 21.05 -32.57 24.92
N ALA A 12 22.20 -32.81 24.27
CA ALA A 12 22.76 -31.85 23.33
C ALA A 12 21.67 -31.52 22.28
N ALA A 13 21.06 -30.34 22.40
CA ALA A 13 20.09 -29.86 21.45
C ALA A 13 20.84 -29.65 20.12
N THR A 14 20.68 -30.60 19.20
CA THR A 14 21.21 -30.47 17.85
C THR A 14 20.48 -29.31 17.18
N THR A 15 21.06 -28.12 17.28
CA THR A 15 20.60 -26.92 16.58
C THR A 15 20.77 -27.18 15.09
N VAL A 16 19.75 -27.79 14.49
CA VAL A 16 19.65 -27.94 13.04
C VAL A 16 19.52 -26.53 12.47
N ALA A 17 20.66 -25.98 12.05
CA ALA A 17 20.70 -24.72 11.34
C ALA A 17 19.85 -24.89 10.08
N ARG A 18 18.63 -24.33 10.11
CA ARG A 18 17.80 -24.21 8.91
C ARG A 18 18.54 -23.29 7.94
N ALA A 19 19.29 -23.89 7.02
CA ALA A 19 19.75 -23.23 5.81
C ALA A 19 18.51 -22.72 5.08
N GLY A 20 18.20 -21.44 5.27
CA GLY A 20 16.90 -20.86 4.94
C GLY A 20 16.70 -20.73 3.43
N ARG A 21 16.22 -21.81 2.80
CA ARG A 21 15.80 -21.76 1.39
C ARG A 21 14.68 -20.74 1.24
N LEU A 22 14.87 -19.76 0.37
CA LEU A 22 13.84 -18.79 0.02
C LEU A 22 12.60 -19.51 -0.52
N VAL A 23 11.43 -19.20 0.03
CA VAL A 23 10.14 -19.73 -0.43
C VAL A 23 9.58 -18.80 -1.49
N ARG A 24 9.46 -19.29 -2.73
CA ARG A 24 8.79 -18.57 -3.82
C ARG A 24 7.29 -18.46 -3.49
N ARG A 25 6.77 -17.24 -3.41
CA ARG A 25 5.33 -16.93 -3.32
C ARG A 25 4.88 -16.25 -4.60
N ASP A 26 4.19 -17.03 -5.44
CA ASP A 26 3.57 -16.56 -6.69
C ASP A 26 2.21 -15.89 -6.42
N ARG A 27 1.52 -15.46 -7.49
CA ARG A 27 0.22 -14.78 -7.37
C ARG A 27 -0.83 -15.67 -6.72
N LEU A 28 -0.91 -16.95 -7.10
CA LEU A 28 -1.95 -17.87 -6.61
C LEU A 28 -1.75 -18.18 -5.12
N ALA A 29 -0.50 -18.33 -4.67
CA ALA A 29 -0.18 -18.46 -3.25
C ALA A 29 -0.62 -17.22 -2.44
N ARG A 30 -0.40 -16.01 -2.96
CA ARG A 30 -0.85 -14.76 -2.31
C ARG A 30 -2.38 -14.67 -2.25
N GLU A 31 -3.07 -14.95 -3.35
CA GLU A 31 -4.54 -14.95 -3.43
C GLU A 31 -5.17 -16.01 -2.51
N ALA A 32 -4.56 -17.19 -2.39
CA ALA A 32 -5.03 -18.24 -1.48
C ALA A 32 -4.94 -17.83 0.00
N GLU A 33 -3.94 -17.01 0.36
CA GLU A 33 -3.78 -16.50 1.72
C GLU A 33 -4.83 -15.46 2.12
N GLU A 34 -5.52 -14.84 1.14
CA GLU A 34 -6.65 -13.93 1.39
C GLU A 34 -7.88 -14.64 2.00
N ILE A 35 -7.84 -15.97 2.14
CA ILE A 35 -8.80 -16.73 2.96
C ILE A 35 -8.82 -16.27 4.43
N ARG A 36 -7.71 -15.69 4.93
CA ARG A 36 -7.59 -15.16 6.30
C ARG A 36 -8.15 -13.75 6.47
N LEU A 37 -8.54 -13.08 5.39
CA LEU A 37 -9.16 -11.75 5.48
C LEU A 37 -10.57 -11.84 6.07
N ALA A 38 -11.03 -10.75 6.69
CA ALA A 38 -12.37 -10.62 7.23
C ALA A 38 -13.45 -10.89 6.16
N PRO A 39 -14.65 -11.38 6.51
CA PRO A 39 -15.71 -11.69 5.53
C PRO A 39 -16.14 -10.50 4.65
N ALA A 40 -16.00 -9.27 5.15
CA ALA A 40 -16.29 -8.03 4.41
C ALA A 40 -15.12 -7.51 3.56
N ALA A 41 -13.95 -8.16 3.60
CA ALA A 41 -12.76 -7.72 2.87
C ALA A 41 -12.84 -8.09 1.39
N MET A 42 -12.48 -7.15 0.52
CA MET A 42 -12.34 -7.40 -0.91
C MET A 42 -11.15 -8.33 -1.19
N ARG A 43 -11.38 -9.43 -1.91
CA ARG A 43 -10.32 -10.35 -2.37
C ARG A 43 -9.83 -9.97 -3.76
N SER A 44 -8.52 -10.10 -4.00
CA SER A 44 -7.90 -9.86 -5.31
C SER A 44 -8.51 -10.75 -6.40
N SER A 45 -8.82 -12.00 -6.07
CA SER A 45 -9.46 -12.98 -6.96
C SER A 45 -10.94 -12.66 -7.25
N ALA A 46 -11.58 -11.81 -6.44
CA ALA A 46 -12.95 -11.33 -6.65
C ALA A 46 -13.01 -9.99 -7.42
N SER A 47 -11.86 -9.48 -7.88
CA SER A 47 -11.81 -8.25 -8.68
C SER A 47 -12.68 -8.32 -9.93
N ARG A 48 -13.36 -7.21 -10.25
CA ARG A 48 -14.15 -7.05 -11.48
C ARG A 48 -13.28 -6.98 -12.75
N GLY A 49 -11.96 -7.12 -12.63
CA GLY A 49 -11.02 -7.06 -13.74
C GLY A 49 -10.69 -5.61 -14.13
N ARG A 50 -10.40 -5.42 -15.42
CA ARG A 50 -9.93 -4.14 -15.98
C ARG A 50 -10.65 -3.82 -17.28
N VAL A 51 -10.81 -2.53 -17.57
CA VAL A 51 -11.43 -2.03 -18.82
C VAL A 51 -10.72 -2.57 -20.07
N ARG A 52 -9.38 -2.69 -20.02
CA ARG A 52 -8.60 -3.39 -21.03
C ARG A 52 -8.14 -4.72 -20.43
N SER A 53 -8.46 -5.82 -21.11
CA SER A 53 -7.98 -7.15 -20.72
C SER A 53 -6.45 -7.16 -20.74
N GLU A 54 -5.86 -7.84 -19.76
CA GLU A 54 -4.41 -8.06 -19.65
C GLU A 54 -4.16 -9.42 -19.01
N GLU A 55 -3.06 -10.06 -19.39
CA GLU A 55 -2.65 -11.31 -18.73
C GLU A 55 -2.37 -11.08 -17.24
N PRO A 56 -2.80 -11.99 -16.35
CA PRO A 56 -2.47 -11.96 -14.93
C PRO A 56 -0.95 -12.02 -14.71
N ASP A 57 -0.45 -11.26 -13.74
CA ASP A 57 0.97 -11.33 -13.36
C ASP A 57 1.27 -12.67 -12.68
N PRO A 58 2.42 -13.32 -12.96
CA PRO A 58 2.75 -14.59 -12.35
C PRO A 58 3.11 -14.50 -10.86
N PHE A 59 3.38 -13.31 -10.30
CA PHE A 59 3.83 -13.13 -8.92
C PHE A 59 2.95 -12.19 -8.09
N ARG A 60 2.35 -11.16 -8.70
CA ARG A 60 1.61 -10.09 -8.01
C ARG A 60 0.11 -10.23 -8.16
N THR A 61 -0.65 -9.96 -7.09
CA THR A 61 -2.11 -9.87 -7.16
C THR A 61 -2.56 -8.66 -8.01
N ALA A 62 -3.85 -8.61 -8.38
CA ALA A 62 -4.41 -7.49 -9.14
C ALA A 62 -4.13 -6.13 -8.48
N PHE A 63 -4.32 -6.04 -7.15
CA PHE A 63 -4.15 -4.80 -6.39
C PHE A 63 -2.68 -4.46 -6.12
N GLU A 64 -1.80 -5.46 -5.95
CA GLU A 64 -0.34 -5.22 -5.91
C GLU A 64 0.14 -4.58 -7.23
N ARG A 65 -0.35 -5.05 -8.40
CA ARG A 65 -0.04 -4.41 -9.70
C ARG A 65 -0.56 -2.97 -9.77
N ASP A 66 -1.71 -2.67 -9.18
CA ASP A 66 -2.32 -1.34 -9.20
C ASP A 66 -1.50 -0.35 -8.38
N ARG A 67 -1.20 -0.70 -7.14
CA ARG A 67 -0.29 0.06 -6.28
C ARG A 67 1.04 0.36 -7.00
N ASP A 68 1.67 -0.66 -7.57
CA ASP A 68 2.95 -0.51 -8.27
C ASP A 68 2.83 0.44 -9.48
N ARG A 69 1.73 0.37 -10.26
CA ARG A 69 1.47 1.24 -11.41
C ARG A 69 1.23 2.69 -11.00
N ILE A 70 0.46 2.92 -9.94
CA ILE A 70 0.19 4.24 -9.39
C ILE A 70 1.49 4.89 -8.93
N LEU A 71 2.28 4.18 -8.11
CA LEU A 71 3.55 4.64 -7.56
C LEU A 71 4.56 5.06 -8.64
N HIS A 72 4.66 4.29 -9.74
CA HIS A 72 5.57 4.59 -10.84
C HIS A 72 5.02 5.59 -11.88
N SER A 73 3.75 6.00 -11.76
CA SER A 73 3.12 6.92 -12.72
C SER A 73 3.80 8.29 -12.76
N LYS A 74 3.69 9.01 -13.89
CA LYS A 74 4.14 10.41 -13.98
C LYS A 74 3.29 11.33 -13.10
N ALA A 75 2.02 11.00 -12.88
CA ALA A 75 1.09 11.81 -12.13
C ALA A 75 1.38 11.75 -10.61
N PHE A 76 1.62 10.56 -10.06
CA PHE A 76 2.06 10.40 -8.66
C PHE A 76 3.40 11.12 -8.39
N ARG A 77 4.38 11.01 -9.29
CA ARG A 77 5.65 11.75 -9.18
C ARG A 77 5.49 13.27 -9.17
N ARG A 78 4.45 13.83 -9.79
CA ARG A 78 4.17 15.27 -9.76
C ARG A 78 3.65 15.73 -8.39
N LEU A 79 3.13 14.85 -7.53
CA LEU A 79 2.68 15.21 -6.18
C LEU A 79 3.81 15.77 -5.30
N LYS A 80 5.08 15.44 -5.59
CA LYS A 80 6.26 16.05 -4.95
C LYS A 80 6.31 17.57 -5.13
N HIS A 81 5.76 18.07 -6.24
CA HIS A 81 5.84 19.47 -6.66
C HIS A 81 4.47 20.17 -6.58
N LYS A 82 3.49 19.57 -5.90
CA LYS A 82 2.23 20.22 -5.55
C LYS A 82 2.18 20.43 -4.04
N THR A 83 2.00 21.68 -3.62
CA THR A 83 1.79 21.99 -2.21
C THR A 83 0.41 21.51 -1.76
N GLN A 84 0.29 21.23 -0.46
CA GLN A 84 -0.99 21.01 0.18
C GLN A 84 -1.30 22.24 1.04
N VAL A 85 -2.43 22.89 0.78
CA VAL A 85 -2.99 24.06 1.50
C VAL A 85 -2.17 25.36 1.42
N PHE A 86 -0.84 25.32 1.35
CA PHE A 86 0.00 26.52 1.39
C PHE A 86 0.53 26.96 0.03
N LEU A 87 0.22 28.22 -0.32
CA LEU A 87 0.96 29.06 -1.24
C LEU A 87 1.87 29.93 -0.38
N ASP A 88 3.19 29.78 -0.53
CA ASP A 88 4.23 30.62 0.09
C ASP A 88 4.25 30.71 1.64
N PRO A 89 5.12 29.91 2.30
CA PRO A 89 5.58 30.30 3.64
C PRO A 89 7.10 30.14 3.85
N GLU A 90 7.67 30.96 4.74
CA GLU A 90 9.05 30.85 5.20
C GLU A 90 9.18 29.71 6.24
N GLY A 91 9.83 28.59 5.89
CA GLY A 91 10.07 27.46 6.81
C GLY A 91 10.37 26.12 6.12
N ASP A 92 10.74 25.10 6.90
CA ASP A 92 11.18 23.78 6.38
C ASP A 92 10.13 22.65 6.50
N HIS A 93 8.95 22.92 7.06
CA HIS A 93 8.01 21.88 7.50
C HIS A 93 6.73 21.76 6.65
N PHE A 94 6.82 21.97 5.33
CA PHE A 94 5.62 21.94 4.47
C PHE A 94 5.23 20.55 4.00
N VAL A 95 3.95 20.26 4.15
CA VAL A 95 3.33 19.06 3.60
C VAL A 95 3.10 19.27 2.10
N THR A 96 3.81 18.48 1.29
CA THR A 96 3.48 18.30 -0.12
C THR A 96 2.35 17.29 -0.23
N ARG A 97 1.64 17.31 -1.35
CA ARG A 97 0.65 16.26 -1.67
C ARG A 97 1.24 14.86 -1.61
N LEU A 98 2.52 14.71 -1.98
CA LEU A 98 3.24 13.44 -1.83
C LEU A 98 3.41 13.03 -0.36
N THR A 99 3.84 13.93 0.53
CA THR A 99 4.06 13.56 1.95
C THR A 99 2.74 13.28 2.67
N HIS A 100 1.66 14.00 2.35
CA HIS A 100 0.32 13.65 2.79
C HIS A 100 -0.13 12.27 2.27
N THR A 101 0.00 12.02 0.96
CA THR A 101 -0.38 10.74 0.34
C THR A 101 0.35 9.55 0.98
N LEU A 102 1.63 9.73 1.36
CA LEU A 102 2.39 8.71 2.09
C LEU A 102 1.89 8.51 3.53
N GLN A 103 1.49 9.57 4.23
CA GLN A 103 0.87 9.48 5.56
C GLN A 103 -0.49 8.76 5.51
N VAL A 104 -1.36 9.14 4.56
CA VAL A 104 -2.67 8.51 4.33
C VAL A 104 -2.50 7.03 3.98
N MET A 105 -1.55 6.69 3.09
CA MET A 105 -1.22 5.29 2.77
C MET A 105 -0.79 4.50 4.00
N GLN A 106 0.11 5.05 4.83
CA GLN A 106 0.58 4.35 6.04
C GLN A 106 -0.54 4.14 7.07
N ILE A 107 -1.45 5.11 7.23
CA ILE A 107 -2.63 4.97 8.10
C ILE A 107 -3.61 3.95 7.53
N ALA A 108 -3.98 4.07 6.25
CA ALA A 108 -4.91 3.16 5.57
C ALA A 108 -4.43 1.71 5.62
N ARG A 109 -3.13 1.48 5.38
CA ARG A 109 -2.50 0.16 5.51
C ARG A 109 -2.54 -0.38 6.95
N SER A 110 -2.22 0.46 7.94
CA SER A 110 -2.26 0.07 9.36
C SER A 110 -3.67 -0.35 9.79
N LEU A 111 -4.70 0.40 9.37
CA LEU A 111 -6.10 0.05 9.59
C LEU A 111 -6.50 -1.23 8.86
N ALA A 112 -6.06 -1.41 7.61
CA ALA A 112 -6.32 -2.63 6.85
C ALA A 112 -5.74 -3.87 7.53
N ALA A 113 -4.48 -3.81 7.99
CA ALA A 113 -3.85 -4.89 8.73
C ALA A 113 -4.59 -5.20 10.04
N ALA A 114 -4.92 -4.17 10.84
CA ALA A 114 -5.61 -4.33 12.11
C ALA A 114 -7.02 -4.93 11.98
N LEU A 115 -7.72 -4.64 10.87
CA LEU A 115 -9.08 -5.12 10.58
C LEU A 115 -9.11 -6.35 9.67
N SER A 116 -7.95 -6.95 9.35
CA SER A 116 -7.82 -8.07 8.40
C SER A 116 -8.48 -7.79 7.03
N LEU A 117 -8.30 -6.57 6.52
CA LEU A 117 -8.70 -6.15 5.18
C LEU A 117 -7.53 -6.28 4.20
N ASN A 118 -7.79 -6.04 2.92
CA ASN A 118 -6.80 -6.19 1.86
C ASN A 118 -5.79 -5.02 1.87
N GLU A 119 -4.63 -5.22 2.50
CA GLU A 119 -3.54 -4.23 2.57
C GLU A 119 -3.13 -3.67 1.18
N PRO A 120 -2.82 -4.48 0.15
CA PRO A 120 -2.49 -3.97 -1.19
C PRO A 120 -3.58 -3.09 -1.82
N LEU A 121 -4.86 -3.39 -1.60
CA LEU A 121 -5.96 -2.56 -2.08
C LEU A 121 -6.04 -1.22 -1.35
N ALA A 122 -5.91 -1.24 -0.02
CA ALA A 122 -5.90 -0.02 0.79
C ALA A 122 -4.71 0.89 0.42
N GLU A 123 -3.52 0.30 0.22
CA GLU A 123 -2.34 1.01 -0.30
C GLU A 123 -2.60 1.60 -1.69
N ALA A 124 -3.16 0.82 -2.63
CA ALA A 124 -3.43 1.29 -4.00
C ALA A 124 -4.42 2.48 -4.01
N ILE A 125 -5.52 2.39 -3.27
CA ILE A 125 -6.52 3.47 -3.16
C ILE A 125 -5.86 4.71 -2.52
N ALA A 126 -5.16 4.54 -1.41
CA ALA A 126 -4.53 5.65 -0.71
C ALA A 126 -3.42 6.34 -1.51
N LEU A 127 -2.63 5.61 -2.32
CA LEU A 127 -1.68 6.22 -3.25
C LEU A 127 -2.36 6.89 -4.45
N GLY A 128 -3.54 6.42 -4.85
CA GLY A 128 -4.28 6.90 -6.01
C GLY A 128 -5.13 8.14 -5.76
N HIS A 129 -5.65 8.32 -4.54
CA HIS A 129 -6.71 9.31 -4.24
C HIS A 129 -6.37 10.75 -4.65
N ASP A 130 -5.11 11.17 -4.45
CA ASP A 130 -4.69 12.56 -4.66
C ASP A 130 -4.08 12.84 -6.04
N VAL A 131 -4.03 11.82 -6.91
CA VAL A 131 -3.31 11.88 -8.19
C VAL A 131 -3.96 12.88 -9.17
N GLY A 132 -5.29 13.01 -9.12
CA GLY A 132 -6.09 13.87 -10.00
C GLY A 132 -6.03 15.37 -9.69
N HIS A 133 -5.58 15.77 -8.50
CA HIS A 133 -5.71 17.14 -8.00
C HIS A 133 -5.06 18.19 -8.92
N SER A 134 -5.73 19.32 -9.13
CA SER A 134 -5.21 20.43 -9.93
C SER A 134 -3.95 21.08 -9.30
N PRO A 135 -3.19 21.90 -10.05
CA PRO A 135 -2.27 22.87 -9.45
C PRO A 135 -3.02 23.79 -8.49
N PHE A 136 -2.40 24.21 -7.38
CA PHE A 136 -3.01 25.09 -6.37
C PHE A 136 -4.23 24.52 -5.61
N GLY A 137 -4.56 23.24 -5.75
CA GLY A 137 -5.65 22.62 -4.97
C GLY A 137 -7.03 23.16 -5.36
N HIS A 138 -7.94 23.33 -4.41
CA HIS A 138 -9.33 23.73 -4.72
C HIS A 138 -9.43 24.99 -5.59
N THR A 139 -8.57 26.01 -5.39
CA THR A 139 -8.52 27.21 -6.23
C THR A 139 -8.22 26.89 -7.70
N GLY A 140 -7.42 25.86 -7.98
CA GLY A 140 -7.19 25.38 -9.35
C GLY A 140 -8.37 24.61 -9.93
N GLU A 141 -9.23 24.01 -9.09
CA GLU A 141 -10.44 23.30 -9.53
C GLU A 141 -11.58 24.29 -9.79
N GLU A 142 -11.75 25.28 -8.94
CA GLU A 142 -12.59 26.45 -9.15
C GLU A 142 -12.20 27.19 -10.44
N ALA A 143 -10.90 27.38 -10.69
CA ALA A 143 -10.40 28.02 -11.91
C ALA A 143 -10.57 27.15 -13.18
N LEU A 144 -10.56 25.82 -13.06
CA LEU A 144 -10.75 24.90 -14.20
C LEU A 144 -12.23 24.62 -14.49
N SER A 145 -13.10 24.62 -13.47
CA SER A 145 -14.50 24.19 -13.60
C SER A 145 -15.30 24.89 -14.71
N PRO A 146 -15.17 26.21 -14.95
CA PRO A 146 -15.88 26.88 -16.06
C PRO A 146 -15.53 26.39 -17.47
N TYR A 147 -14.46 25.59 -17.63
CA TYR A 147 -13.99 25.08 -18.91
C TYR A 147 -14.44 23.63 -19.20
N PHE A 148 -15.22 23.01 -18.29
CA PHE A 148 -15.73 21.65 -18.43
C PHE A 148 -17.25 21.63 -18.17
N GLU A 149 -18.00 20.88 -18.99
CA GLU A 149 -19.47 20.85 -18.97
C GLU A 149 -20.03 20.31 -17.64
N GLU A 150 -19.32 19.37 -17.01
CA GLU A 150 -19.65 18.79 -15.70
C GLU A 150 -18.86 19.44 -14.53
N GLY A 151 -18.10 20.51 -14.79
CA GLY A 151 -17.10 21.04 -13.86
C GLY A 151 -15.80 20.24 -13.82
N TRP A 152 -14.86 20.62 -12.94
CA TRP A 152 -13.61 19.88 -12.74
C TRP A 152 -13.48 19.46 -11.27
N HIS A 153 -13.37 18.16 -11.05
CA HIS A 153 -13.17 17.55 -9.73
C HIS A 153 -11.99 16.57 -9.76
N HIS A 154 -11.25 16.47 -8.65
CA HIS A 154 -10.08 15.62 -8.55
C HIS A 154 -10.35 14.16 -8.12
N ALA A 155 -11.57 13.89 -7.65
CA ALA A 155 -12.03 12.65 -7.05
C ALA A 155 -13.00 11.90 -7.97
#